data_AF-A0A4E0S0Y6-F1
#
_entry.id   AF-A0A4E0S0Y6-F1
#
_cell.length_a   1.000
_cell.length_b   1.000
_cell.length_c   1.000
_cell.angle_alpha   90.00
_cell.angle_beta   90.00
_cell.angle_gamma   90.00
#
_symmetry.space_group_name_H-M   'P 1'
#
loop_
_entity.id
_entity.type
_entity.pdbx_description
1 polymer ?
#
loop_
_entity_poly.entity_id
_entity_poly.type
_entity_poly.pdbx_seq_one_letter_code
_entity_poly.pdbx_strand_id
1 'polypeptide(L)'
;MSVVRSRLQKEVLRLYRDFLRTVSTPRDDSSISKLPAISNLTASERLALRETIKSEFRREASLYKRTDILQIEAALRRGQRRLEDLQSGTVQRITRVAVPKS
;
A
#
# COMPACT_ATOMS: atom_id res chain seq x y z
N MET A 1 16.51 -1.37 24.55
CA MET A 1 15.11 -1.37 25.05
C MET A 1 14.19 -1.79 23.91
N SER A 2 13.40 -2.85 24.07
CA SER A 2 12.42 -3.28 23.05
C SER A 2 11.20 -2.36 23.16
N VAL A 3 10.81 -1.72 22.06
CA VAL A 3 9.58 -0.91 22.03
C VAL A 3 8.40 -1.88 21.95
N VAL A 4 7.71 -2.07 23.07
CA VAL A 4 6.46 -2.85 23.11
C VAL A 4 5.40 -2.07 22.34
N ARG A 5 4.98 -2.62 21.19
CA ARG A 5 3.96 -2.02 20.33
C ARG A 5 2.59 -2.62 20.61
N SER A 6 1.56 -1.79 20.60
CA SER A 6 0.17 -2.26 20.68
C SER A 6 -0.17 -3.14 19.48
N ARG A 7 -1.21 -3.96 19.61
CA ARG A 7 -1.72 -4.78 18.50
C ARG A 7 -2.01 -3.93 17.26
N LEU A 8 -2.71 -2.82 17.44
CA LEU A 8 -3.04 -1.89 16.36
C LEU A 8 -1.79 -1.32 15.67
N GLN A 9 -0.76 -0.95 16.42
CA GLN A 9 0.51 -0.50 15.83
C GLN A 9 1.18 -1.61 15.01
N LYS A 10 1.14 -2.87 15.47
CA LYS A 10 1.67 -4.01 14.70
C LYS A 10 0.89 -4.22 13.40
N GLU A 11 -0.43 -4.05 13.44
CA GLU A 11 -1.28 -4.16 12.25
C GLU A 11 -0.99 -3.05 11.23
N VAL A 12 -0.86 -1.79 11.67
CA VAL A 12 -0.45 -0.67 10.81
C VAL A 12 0.93 -0.92 10.17
N LEU A 13 1.91 -1.38 10.96
CA LEU A 13 3.24 -1.68 10.44
C LEU A 13 3.24 -2.86 9.45
N ARG A 14 2.39 -3.86 9.69
CA ARG A 14 2.18 -4.97 8.76
C ARG A 14 1.62 -4.46 7.44
N LEU A 15 0.55 -3.67 7.49
CA LEU A 15 -0.07 -3.06 6.31
C LEU A 15 0.95 -2.25 5.50
N TYR A 16 1.72 -1.38 6.15
CA TYR A 16 2.78 -0.60 5.50
C TYR A 16 3.80 -1.48 4.77
N ARG A 17 4.29 -2.53 5.44
CA ARG A 17 5.23 -3.47 4.83
C ARG A 17 4.63 -4.20 3.64
N ASP A 18 3.36 -4.58 3.72
CA ASP A 18 2.69 -5.30 2.65
C ASP A 18 2.49 -4.39 1.42
N PHE A 19 2.15 -3.10 1.61
CA PHE A 19 2.21 -2.09 0.54
C PHE A 19 3.61 -1.94 -0.07
N LEU A 20 4.65 -1.88 0.75
CA LEU A 20 6.01 -1.77 0.21
C LEU A 20 6.42 -3.02 -0.57
N ARG A 21 5.95 -4.20 -0.15
CA ARG A 21 6.24 -5.47 -0.83
C ARG A 21 5.57 -5.56 -2.19
N THR A 22 4.36 -5.04 -2.35
CA THR A 22 3.70 -5.04 -3.67
C THR A 22 4.50 -4.21 -4.67
N VAL A 23 5.07 -3.08 -4.27
CA VAL A 23 5.80 -2.19 -5.20
C VAL A 23 7.30 -2.43 -5.25
N SER A 24 7.83 -3.34 -4.43
CA SER A 24 9.26 -3.65 -4.43
C SER A 24 9.65 -4.35 -5.72
N THR A 25 10.79 -3.99 -6.28
CA THR A 25 11.39 -4.72 -7.39
C THR A 25 11.69 -6.15 -6.93
N PRO A 26 11.35 -7.18 -7.71
CA PRO A 26 11.78 -8.54 -7.41
C PRO A 26 13.30 -8.52 -7.50
N ARG A 27 13.99 -8.67 -6.36
CA ARG A 27 15.45 -8.84 -6.38
C ARG A 27 15.84 -10.29 -6.68
N ASP A 28 15.00 -11.28 -6.39
CA ASP A 28 15.23 -12.70 -6.73
C ASP A 28 14.07 -13.65 -6.35
N ASP A 29 12.83 -13.17 -6.16
CA ASP A 29 11.72 -14.02 -5.69
C ASP A 29 10.58 -14.12 -6.72
N SER A 30 10.56 -15.25 -7.41
CA SER A 30 9.71 -15.64 -8.55
C SER A 30 8.19 -15.67 -8.26
N SER A 31 7.76 -15.35 -7.03
CA SER A 31 6.36 -15.43 -6.60
C SER A 31 5.60 -14.08 -6.70
N ILE A 32 6.30 -12.94 -6.71
CA ILE A 32 5.68 -11.60 -6.56
C ILE A 32 5.36 -10.94 -7.92
N SER A 33 6.06 -11.32 -8.99
CA SER A 33 5.84 -10.83 -10.37
C SER A 33 4.47 -11.18 -10.96
N LYS A 34 3.64 -11.95 -10.24
CA LYS A 34 2.29 -12.37 -10.66
C LYS A 34 1.17 -11.39 -10.29
N LEU A 35 1.45 -10.29 -9.59
CA LEU A 35 0.41 -9.31 -9.24
C LEU A 35 -0.02 -8.50 -10.49
N PRO A 36 -1.28 -8.63 -10.94
CA PRO A 36 -1.72 -8.12 -12.23
C PRO A 36 -1.66 -6.59 -12.34
N ALA A 37 -1.81 -5.84 -11.23
CA ALA A 37 -1.88 -4.38 -11.26
C ALA A 37 -0.54 -3.67 -11.52
N ILE A 38 0.58 -4.30 -11.16
CA ILE A 38 1.91 -3.68 -11.02
C ILE A 38 2.95 -4.29 -11.96
N SER A 39 2.61 -5.41 -12.62
CA SER A 39 3.44 -6.05 -13.64
C SER A 39 3.74 -5.13 -14.84
N ASN A 40 2.83 -4.20 -15.15
CA ASN A 40 2.97 -3.29 -16.29
C ASN A 40 3.75 -2.00 -15.98
N LEU A 41 4.09 -1.73 -14.71
CA LEU A 41 4.85 -0.53 -14.35
C LEU A 41 6.33 -0.68 -14.69
N THR A 42 6.98 0.41 -15.05
CA THR A 42 8.44 0.52 -15.16
C THR A 42 9.10 0.52 -13.78
N ALA A 43 10.42 0.32 -13.73
CA ALA A 43 11.17 0.39 -12.47
C ALA A 43 11.10 1.78 -11.82
N SER A 44 11.16 2.84 -12.62
CA SER A 44 11.05 4.23 -12.16
C SER A 44 9.67 4.54 -11.58
N GLU A 45 8.60 4.07 -12.22
CA GLU A 45 7.23 4.24 -11.70
C GLU A 45 7.01 3.48 -10.39
N ARG A 46 7.54 2.26 -10.27
CA ARG A 46 7.52 1.51 -9.00
C ARG A 46 8.27 2.24 -7.89
N LEU A 47 9.40 2.85 -8.20
CA LEU A 47 10.18 3.64 -7.24
C LEU A 47 9.40 4.89 -6.80
N ALA A 48 8.81 5.62 -7.74
CA ALA A 48 7.98 6.78 -7.43
C ALA A 48 6.79 6.39 -6.53
N LEU A 49 6.08 5.31 -6.89
CA LEU A 49 4.95 4.80 -6.11
C LEU A 49 5.39 4.36 -4.70
N ARG A 50 6.56 3.75 -4.56
CA ARG A 50 7.14 3.39 -3.25
C ARG A 50 7.35 4.63 -2.38
N GLU A 51 7.89 5.71 -2.93
CA GLU A 51 8.06 6.96 -2.18
C GLU A 51 6.73 7.62 -1.82
N THR A 52 5.74 7.59 -2.72
CA THR A 52 4.37 8.03 -2.43
C THR A 52 3.75 7.25 -1.27
N ILE A 53 3.87 5.93 -1.26
CA ILE A 53 3.39 5.09 -0.15
C ILE A 53 4.05 5.53 1.16
N LYS A 54 5.38 5.72 1.17
CA LYS A 54 6.09 6.18 2.38
C LYS A 54 5.61 7.55 2.85
N SER A 55 5.43 8.51 1.95
CA SER A 55 4.99 9.85 2.31
C SER A 55 3.59 9.84 2.89
N GLU A 56 2.66 9.07 2.31
CA GLU A 56 1.29 8.97 2.80
C GLU A 56 1.23 8.33 4.20
N PHE A 57 1.93 7.23 4.44
CA PHE A 57 1.98 6.61 5.77
C PHE A 57 2.60 7.54 6.82
N ARG A 58 3.63 8.31 6.47
CA ARG A 58 4.22 9.31 7.38
C ARG A 58 3.26 10.46 7.67
N ARG A 59 2.57 10.95 6.63
CA ARG A 59 1.57 12.01 6.75
C ARG A 59 0.43 11.58 7.68
N GLU A 60 -0.16 10.40 7.46
CA GLU A 60 -1.23 9.88 8.33
C GLU A 60 -0.74 9.63 9.76
N ALA A 61 0.48 9.11 9.93
CA ALA A 61 1.07 8.92 11.26
C ALA A 61 1.27 10.24 12.03
N SER A 62 1.48 11.36 11.32
CA SER A 62 1.55 12.70 11.94
C SER A 62 0.17 13.30 12.23
N LEU A 63 -0.86 12.87 11.50
CA LEU A 63 -2.24 13.37 11.64
C LEU A 63 -2.93 12.76 12.86
N TYR A 64 -2.74 11.46 13.10
CA TYR A 64 -3.44 10.74 14.18
C TYR A 64 -2.67 10.79 15.50
N LYS A 65 -3.36 11.14 16.58
CA LYS A 65 -2.83 10.92 17.94
C LYS A 65 -2.92 9.44 18.28
N ARG A 66 -2.06 8.98 19.18
CA ARG A 66 -2.04 7.57 19.63
C ARG A 66 -3.37 7.13 20.28
N THR A 67 -4.16 8.09 20.76
CA THR A 67 -5.49 7.90 21.38
C THR A 67 -6.62 7.82 20.36
N ASP A 68 -6.39 8.16 19.09
CA ASP A 68 -7.44 8.23 18.07
C ASP A 68 -7.74 6.83 17.50
N ILE A 69 -7.99 5.87 18.39
CA ILE A 69 -8.05 4.43 18.08
C ILE A 69 -9.02 4.16 16.93
N LEU A 70 -10.24 4.71 17.00
CA LEU A 70 -11.27 4.52 15.96
C LEU A 70 -10.86 5.08 14.59
N GLN A 71 -10.16 6.21 14.57
CA GLN A 71 -9.69 6.83 13.32
C GLN A 71 -8.54 6.02 12.71
N ILE A 72 -7.62 5.53 13.54
CA ILE A 72 -6.52 4.66 13.12
C ILE A 72 -7.09 3.35 12.57
N GLU A 73 -8.07 2.74 13.23
CA GLU A 73 -8.73 1.54 12.72
C GLU A 73 -9.48 1.79 11.42
N ALA A 74 -10.18 2.92 11.30
CA ALA A 74 -10.86 3.28 10.05
C ALA A 74 -9.84 3.47 8.91
N ALA A 75 -8.70 4.11 9.17
CA ALA A 75 -7.60 4.23 8.22
C ALA A 75 -7.02 2.87 7.84
N LEU A 76 -6.78 1.99 8.83
CA LEU A 76 -6.31 0.62 8.61
C LEU A 76 -7.26 -0.16 7.70
N ARG A 77 -8.57 -0.14 7.95
CA ARG A 77 -9.59 -0.79 7.11
C ARG A 77 -9.64 -0.22 5.69
N ARG A 78 -9.44 1.09 5.51
CA ARG A 78 -9.36 1.72 4.18
C ARG A 78 -8.09 1.30 3.45
N GLY A 79 -6.96 1.28 4.13
CA GLY A 79 -5.68 0.86 3.56
C GLY A 79 -5.66 -0.62 3.18
N GLN A 80 -6.26 -1.49 3.98
CA GLN A 80 -6.43 -2.92 3.67
C GLN A 80 -7.19 -3.11 2.35
N ARG A 81 -8.34 -2.43 2.19
CA ARG A 81 -9.13 -2.46 0.95
C ARG A 81 -8.33 -1.95 -0.26
N ARG A 82 -7.60 -0.84 -0.12
CA ARG A 82 -6.73 -0.32 -1.18
C ARG A 82 -5.63 -1.32 -1.57
N LEU A 83 -5.07 -2.04 -0.60
CA LEU A 83 -4.08 -3.08 -0.87
C LEU A 83 -4.70 -4.26 -1.63
N GLU A 84 -5.88 -4.70 -1.23
CA GLU A 84 -6.66 -5.74 -1.93
C GLU A 84 -7.00 -5.32 -3.38
N ASP A 85 -7.38 -4.06 -3.61
CA ASP A 85 -7.65 -3.51 -4.94
C ASP A 85 -6.39 -3.52 -5.84
N LEU A 86 -5.24 -3.16 -5.26
CA LEU A 86 -3.95 -3.23 -5.94
C LEU A 86 -3.54 -4.67 -6.22
N GLN A 87 -3.86 -5.61 -5.33
CA GLN A 87 -3.50 -7.01 -5.53
C GLN A 87 -4.41 -7.71 -6.54
N SER A 88 -5.70 -7.38 -6.53
CA SER A 88 -6.70 -7.97 -7.42
C SER A 88 -6.68 -7.44 -8.86
N GLY A 89 -5.95 -6.35 -9.14
CA GLY A 89 -5.94 -5.72 -10.46
C GLY A 89 -7.14 -4.81 -10.72
N THR A 90 -8.00 -4.58 -9.73
CA THR A 90 -9.19 -3.73 -9.85
C THR A 90 -8.86 -2.31 -10.28
N VAL A 91 -7.72 -1.77 -9.83
CA VAL A 91 -7.25 -0.43 -10.23
C VAL A 91 -7.02 -0.33 -11.74
N GLN A 92 -6.50 -1.39 -12.40
CA GLN A 92 -6.34 -1.38 -13.86
C GLN A 92 -7.68 -1.41 -14.61
N ARG A 93 -8.73 -2.03 -14.05
CA ARG A 93 -10.07 -2.03 -14.66
C ARG A 93 -10.67 -0.62 -14.67
N ILE A 94 -10.56 0.11 -13.57
CA ILE A 94 -11.15 1.45 -13.46
C ILE A 94 -10.44 2.44 -14.40
N THR A 95 -9.10 2.39 -14.48
CA THR A 95 -8.34 3.29 -15.36
C THR A 95 -8.52 2.96 -16.85
N ARG A 96 -8.64 1.66 -17.23
CA ARG A 96 -8.89 1.28 -18.63
C ARG A 96 -10.28 1.67 -19.13
N VAL A 97 -11.29 1.70 -18.27
CA VAL A 97 -12.67 2.08 -18.65
C VAL A 97 -12.80 3.59 -18.91
N ALA A 98 -11.89 4.40 -18.36
CA ALA A 98 -11.92 5.86 -18.46
C ALA A 98 -11.19 6.45 -19.69
N VAL A 99 -10.79 5.63 -20.68
CA VAL A 99 -10.34 6.14 -21.98
C VAL A 99 -11.53 6.13 -22.94
N PRO A 100 -12.26 7.25 -23.13
CA PRO A 100 -13.17 7.35 -24.27
C PRO A 100 -12.34 7.24 -25.55
N LYS A 101 -12.68 6.27 -26.41
CA LYS A 101 -12.19 6.21 -27.78
C LYS A 101 -12.55 7.51 -28.48
N SER A 102 -11.54 8.20 -29.01
CA SER A 102 -11.71 9.25 -30.02
C SER A 102 -12.23 8.66 -31.33
#